data_AF-A0A382VJ17-F1
#
_entry.id   AF-A0A382VJ17-F1
#
_cell.length_a   1.000
_cell.length_b   1.000
_cell.length_c   1.000
_cell.angle_alpha   90.00
_cell.angle_beta   90.00
_cell.angle_gamma   90.00
#
_symmetry.space_group_name_H-M   'P 1'
#
loop_
_entity.id
_entity.type
_entity.pdbx_description
1 polymer ?
#
loop_
_entity_poly.entity_id
_entity_poly.type
_entity_poly.pdbx_seq_one_letter_code
_entity_poly.pdbx_strand_id
1 'polypeptide(L)'
;MVLISSFVISGSPGEQRLVRLDELRVAHLVQLTEAFDDYWEVRDELPLKMSELLDGRRLSRMPSDPETGLAYEYEQLDPTSYQLCATFDRPSASQLAVDFWIHDAGRGCFSFTHSDLEND
;
A
#
# COMPACT_ATOMS: atom_id res chain seq x y z
N MET A 1 35.50 -28.93 21.96
CA MET A 1 34.78 -27.64 21.85
C MET A 1 34.29 -27.53 20.42
N VAL A 2 33.01 -27.83 20.17
CA VAL A 2 32.41 -27.76 18.83
C VAL A 2 31.66 -26.44 18.77
N LEU A 3 32.12 -25.52 17.93
CA LEU A 3 31.35 -24.33 17.59
C LEU A 3 30.32 -24.74 16.53
N ILE A 4 29.15 -25.16 16.99
CA ILE A 4 27.99 -25.38 16.13
C ILE A 4 27.46 -24.02 15.74
N SER A 5 27.87 -23.55 14.57
CA SER A 5 27.44 -22.29 13.96
C SER A 5 25.92 -22.26 13.85
N SER A 6 25.27 -21.52 14.75
CA SER A 6 23.82 -21.26 14.70
C SER A 6 23.58 -20.12 13.72
N PHE A 7 23.66 -20.40 12.41
CA PHE A 7 23.36 -19.43 11.37
C PHE A 7 22.41 -20.06 10.37
N VAL A 8 21.10 -19.90 10.59
CA VAL A 8 20.08 -19.60 9.57
C VAL A 8 18.69 -19.64 10.23
N ILE A 9 18.20 -18.51 10.70
CA ILE A 9 16.75 -18.33 10.96
C ILE A 9 16.21 -17.05 10.28
N SER A 10 17.07 -16.09 9.96
CA SER A 10 16.78 -15.02 9.01
C SER A 10 16.95 -15.55 7.59
N GLY A 11 15.92 -15.47 6.74
CA GLY A 11 15.97 -15.94 5.34
C GLY A 11 17.15 -15.39 4.52
N SER A 12 17.34 -15.88 3.29
CA SER A 12 18.48 -15.46 2.45
C SER A 12 18.47 -13.93 2.23
N PRO A 13 19.63 -13.30 1.95
CA PRO A 13 19.67 -11.86 1.64
C PRO A 13 18.72 -11.44 0.51
N GLY A 14 18.46 -12.33 -0.46
CA GLY A 14 17.49 -12.10 -1.53
C GLY A 14 16.06 -12.06 -1.00
N GLU A 15 15.69 -12.97 -0.10
CA GLU A 15 14.35 -12.99 0.50
C GLU A 15 14.10 -11.76 1.36
N GLN A 16 15.09 -11.32 2.13
CA GLN A 16 14.98 -10.10 2.94
C GLN A 16 14.83 -8.84 2.08
N ARG A 17 15.42 -8.82 0.88
CA ARG A 17 15.23 -7.73 -0.08
C ARG A 17 13.79 -7.68 -0.58
N LEU A 18 13.19 -8.83 -0.95
CA LEU A 18 11.82 -8.88 -1.44
C LEU A 18 10.82 -8.42 -0.37
N VAL A 19 10.97 -8.87 0.87
CA VAL A 19 10.15 -8.40 2.00
C VAL A 19 10.24 -6.88 2.17
N ARG A 20 11.45 -6.30 2.06
CA ARG A 20 11.61 -4.84 2.11
C ARG A 20 10.94 -4.11 0.95
N LEU A 21 10.91 -4.70 -0.24
CA LEU A 21 10.19 -4.11 -1.37
C LEU A 21 8.69 -4.11 -1.11
N ASP A 22 8.15 -5.20 -0.57
CA ASP A 22 6.74 -5.28 -0.15
C ASP A 22 6.38 -4.27 0.94
N GLU A 23 7.23 -4.11 1.96
CA GLU A 23 7.08 -3.07 2.99
C GLU A 23 7.04 -1.65 2.39
N LEU A 24 7.90 -1.38 1.39
CA LEU A 24 7.89 -0.09 0.68
C LEU A 24 6.63 0.10 -0.17
N ARG A 25 6.12 -0.96 -0.81
CA ARG A 25 4.85 -0.91 -1.55
C ARG A 25 3.70 -0.57 -0.61
N VAL A 26 3.60 -1.24 0.55
CA VAL A 26 2.60 -0.91 1.58
C VAL A 26 2.74 0.55 2.02
N ALA A 27 3.96 1.02 2.31
CA ALA A 27 4.18 2.42 2.70
C ALA A 27 3.74 3.43 1.63
N HIS A 28 3.94 3.13 0.35
CA HIS A 28 3.42 3.96 -0.74
C HIS A 28 1.89 3.95 -0.81
N LEU A 29 1.25 2.79 -0.61
CA LEU A 29 -0.22 2.70 -0.57
C LEU A 29 -0.79 3.51 0.59
N VAL A 30 -0.18 3.45 1.78
CA VAL A 30 -0.56 4.29 2.94
C VAL A 30 -0.43 5.78 2.62
N GLN A 31 0.68 6.19 1.99
CA GLN A 31 0.85 7.59 1.60
C GLN A 31 -0.20 8.04 0.57
N LEU A 32 -0.59 7.15 -0.34
CA LEU A 32 -1.66 7.43 -1.29
C LEU A 32 -3.01 7.57 -0.59
N THR A 33 -3.37 6.67 0.33
CA THR A 33 -4.65 6.76 1.07
C THR A 33 -4.74 8.04 1.86
N GLU A 34 -3.66 8.44 2.52
CA GLU A 34 -3.57 9.75 3.17
C GLU A 34 -3.87 10.88 2.17
N ALA A 35 -3.32 10.83 0.95
CA ALA A 35 -3.61 11.86 -0.05
C ALA A 35 -5.08 11.84 -0.54
N PHE A 36 -5.70 10.66 -0.64
CA PHE A 36 -7.13 10.53 -0.91
C PHE A 36 -7.99 11.15 0.20
N ASP A 37 -7.64 10.91 1.47
CA ASP A 37 -8.34 11.51 2.61
C ASP A 37 -8.30 13.04 2.56
N ASP A 38 -7.12 13.63 2.35
CA ASP A 38 -6.98 15.08 2.21
C ASP A 38 -7.75 15.64 1.00
N TYR A 39 -7.78 14.89 -0.10
CA TYR A 39 -8.51 15.27 -1.29
C TYR A 39 -10.02 15.28 -1.03
N TRP A 40 -10.53 14.23 -0.39
CA TRP A 40 -11.94 14.08 0.00
C TRP A 40 -12.36 15.18 0.97
N GLU A 41 -11.58 15.44 2.03
CA GLU A 41 -11.90 16.49 3.02
C GLU A 41 -12.12 17.88 2.40
N VAL A 42 -11.46 18.17 1.28
CA VAL A 42 -11.54 19.48 0.61
C VAL A 42 -12.65 19.53 -0.45
N ARG A 43 -12.98 18.40 -1.08
CA ARG A 43 -13.81 18.37 -2.29
C ARG A 43 -15.10 17.56 -2.17
N ASP A 44 -15.20 16.71 -1.16
CA ASP A 44 -16.33 15.80 -0.94
C ASP A 44 -16.59 14.87 -2.15
N GLU A 45 -15.51 14.52 -2.86
CA GLU A 45 -15.52 13.61 -4.01
C GLU A 45 -14.17 12.90 -4.14
N LEU A 46 -14.17 11.71 -4.73
CA LEU A 46 -12.95 11.00 -5.10
C LEU A 46 -12.33 11.60 -6.38
N PRO A 47 -10.99 11.59 -6.51
CA PRO A 47 -10.34 12.10 -7.71
C PRO A 47 -10.65 11.21 -8.91
N LEU A 48 -10.79 11.83 -10.09
CA LEU A 48 -10.98 11.09 -11.34
C LEU A 48 -9.70 10.36 -11.76
N LYS A 49 -8.54 10.89 -11.32
CA LYS A 49 -7.21 10.34 -11.61
C LYS A 49 -6.27 10.58 -10.44
N MET A 50 -5.40 9.61 -10.15
CA MET A 50 -4.43 9.73 -9.05
C MET A 50 -3.50 10.96 -9.16
N SER A 51 -3.26 11.50 -10.36
CA SER A 51 -2.45 12.71 -10.53
C SER A 51 -3.04 13.96 -9.87
N GLU A 52 -4.35 13.96 -9.59
CA GLU A 52 -5.05 15.07 -8.91
C GLU A 52 -4.69 15.15 -7.42
N LEU A 53 -4.09 14.08 -6.87
CA LEU A 53 -3.58 14.04 -5.51
C LEU A 53 -2.25 14.79 -5.33
N LEU A 54 -1.61 15.25 -6.41
CA LEU A 54 -0.38 16.04 -6.33
C LEU A 54 -0.69 17.45 -5.83
N ASP A 55 -0.28 17.73 -4.60
CA ASP A 55 -0.50 19.01 -3.91
C ASP A 55 0.80 19.74 -3.57
N GLY A 56 1.96 19.10 -3.77
CA GLY A 56 3.27 19.62 -3.39
C GLY A 56 3.55 19.66 -1.88
N ARG A 57 2.60 19.23 -1.04
CA ARG A 57 2.70 19.20 0.43
C ARG A 57 2.74 17.77 0.94
N ARG A 58 1.67 16.99 0.69
CA ARG A 58 1.61 15.55 0.99
C ARG A 58 2.30 14.76 -0.10
N LEU A 59 1.99 15.05 -1.36
CA LEU A 59 2.58 14.40 -2.53
C LEU A 59 3.28 15.42 -3.42
N SER A 60 4.62 15.40 -3.40
CA SER A 60 5.45 16.15 -4.36
C SER A 60 5.70 15.38 -5.67
N ARG A 61 5.52 14.06 -5.65
CA ARG A 61 5.60 13.16 -6.80
C ARG A 61 4.69 11.96 -6.57
N MET A 62 4.23 11.33 -7.65
CA MET A 62 3.47 10.09 -7.54
C MET A 62 4.38 8.95 -7.09
N PRO A 63 4.01 8.22 -6.02
CA PRO A 63 4.65 6.95 -5.69
C PRO A 63 4.49 5.95 -6.84
N SER A 64 5.53 5.17 -7.07
CA SER A 64 5.55 4.08 -8.04
C SER A 64 6.23 2.87 -7.42
N ASP A 65 5.98 1.70 -8.01
CA ASP A 65 6.59 0.46 -7.58
C ASP A 65 8.13 0.59 -7.58
N PRO A 66 8.81 0.31 -6.45
CA PRO A 66 10.24 0.60 -6.28
C PRO A 66 11.14 -0.30 -7.12
N GLU A 67 10.64 -1.42 -7.65
CA GLU A 67 11.41 -2.36 -8.46
C GLU A 67 11.17 -2.14 -9.96
N THR A 68 9.91 -2.00 -10.36
CA THR A 68 9.48 -1.93 -11.77
C THR A 68 9.33 -0.50 -12.27
N GLY A 69 9.13 0.46 -11.37
CA GLY A 69 8.82 1.85 -11.71
C GLY A 69 7.38 2.07 -12.22
N LEU A 70 6.53 1.03 -12.22
CA LEU A 70 5.14 1.13 -12.66
C LEU A 70 4.29 1.88 -11.62
N ALA A 71 3.25 2.57 -12.08
CA ALA A 71 2.29 3.20 -11.18
C ALA A 71 1.45 2.14 -10.45
N TYR A 72 1.02 2.47 -9.23
CA TYR A 72 0.00 1.68 -8.53
C TYR A 72 -1.35 1.80 -9.24
N GLU A 73 -2.18 0.78 -9.09
CA GLU A 73 -3.51 0.77 -9.68
C GLU A 73 -4.50 1.46 -8.76
N TYR A 74 -5.37 2.28 -9.35
CA TYR A 74 -6.50 2.92 -8.70
C TYR A 74 -7.76 2.60 -9.49
N GLU A 75 -8.80 2.18 -8.79
CA GLU A 75 -10.13 2.00 -9.35
C GLU A 75 -11.17 2.58 -8.41
N GLN A 76 -11.95 3.53 -8.91
CA GLN A 76 -13.15 3.99 -8.23
C GLN A 76 -14.24 2.92 -8.39
N LEU A 77 -14.77 2.44 -7.26
CA LEU A 77 -15.81 1.41 -7.22
C LEU A 77 -17.20 2.05 -7.25
N ASP A 78 -17.36 3.15 -6.51
CA ASP A 78 -18.56 3.97 -6.41
C ASP A 78 -18.17 5.42 -6.02
N PRO A 79 -19.12 6.37 -5.86
CA PRO A 79 -18.77 7.76 -5.56
C PRO A 79 -17.93 7.98 -4.29
N THR A 80 -18.04 7.10 -3.30
CA THR A 80 -17.38 7.23 -1.99
C THR A 80 -16.36 6.13 -1.71
N SER A 81 -16.25 5.13 -2.58
CA SER A 81 -15.38 3.98 -2.40
C SER A 81 -14.44 3.76 -3.57
N TYR A 82 -13.21 3.36 -3.24
CA TYR A 82 -12.17 3.03 -4.21
C TYR A 82 -11.31 1.87 -3.74
N GLN A 83 -10.49 1.35 -4.65
CA GLN A 83 -9.44 0.41 -4.33
C GLN A 83 -8.08 0.86 -4.85
N LEU A 84 -7.04 0.50 -4.10
CA LEU A 84 -5.65 0.60 -4.50
C LEU A 84 -5.02 -0.79 -4.56
N CYS A 85 -4.30 -1.07 -5.63
CA CYS A 85 -3.63 -2.36 -5.81
C CYS A 85 -2.14 -2.23 -6.07
N ALA A 86 -1.39 -3.22 -5.58
CA ALA A 86 0.03 -3.41 -5.82
C ALA A 86 0.31 -4.89 -6.13
N THR A 87 1.49 -5.16 -6.70
CA THR A 87 1.98 -6.53 -6.89
C THR A 87 3.09 -6.80 -5.89
N PHE A 88 2.89 -7.79 -5.03
CA PHE A 88 3.81 -8.17 -3.96
C PHE A 88 4.61 -9.41 -4.33
N ASP A 89 5.85 -9.49 -3.85
CA ASP A 89 6.73 -10.62 -4.15
C ASP A 89 6.52 -11.77 -3.16
N ARG A 90 6.21 -11.46 -1.90
CA ARG A 90 6.07 -12.42 -0.81
C ARG A 90 4.74 -12.25 -0.09
N PRO A 91 4.21 -13.33 0.51
CA PRO A 91 3.14 -13.18 1.48
C PRO A 91 3.66 -12.43 2.71
N SER A 92 2.83 -11.55 3.24
CA SER A 92 3.09 -10.84 4.49
C SER A 92 3.36 -11.82 5.64
N ALA A 93 4.28 -11.45 6.53
CA ALA A 93 4.63 -12.26 7.69
C ALA A 93 3.63 -12.06 8.85
N SER A 94 2.35 -12.43 8.66
CA SER A 94 1.38 -12.41 9.76
C SER A 94 0.55 -13.70 9.82
N GLN A 95 0.66 -14.40 10.95
CA GLN A 95 -0.18 -15.56 11.31
C GLN A 95 -1.26 -15.20 12.35
N LEU A 96 -1.36 -13.92 12.73
CA LEU A 96 -2.32 -13.41 13.70
C LEU A 96 -3.06 -12.24 13.02
N ALA A 97 -4.17 -12.54 12.36
CA ALA A 97 -4.90 -11.62 11.52
C ALA A 97 -5.55 -10.47 12.32
N VAL A 98 -4.91 -9.31 12.33
CA VAL A 98 -5.52 -8.00 12.70
C VAL A 98 -4.86 -6.81 11.97
N ASP A 99 -4.09 -7.03 10.89
CA ASP A 99 -3.51 -5.93 10.09
C ASP A 99 -4.22 -5.84 8.74
N PHE A 100 -4.68 -4.63 8.39
CA PHE A 100 -5.39 -4.34 7.14
C PHE A 100 -4.50 -4.56 5.92
N TRP A 101 -3.19 -4.34 6.04
CA TRP A 101 -2.23 -4.44 4.94
C TRP A 101 -1.72 -5.87 4.69
N ILE A 102 -2.34 -6.89 5.29
CA ILE A 102 -2.00 -8.28 5.03
C ILE A 102 -2.29 -8.62 3.56
N HIS A 103 -1.27 -9.16 2.89
CA HIS A 103 -1.35 -9.58 1.49
C HIS A 103 -0.63 -10.92 1.26
N ASP A 104 -1.03 -11.60 0.20
CA ASP A 104 -0.30 -12.72 -0.39
C ASP A 104 0.75 -12.21 -1.41
N ALA A 105 1.53 -13.13 -1.97
CA ALA A 105 2.32 -12.83 -3.17
C ALA A 105 1.39 -12.66 -4.39
N GLY A 106 1.76 -11.76 -5.30
CA GLY A 106 0.97 -11.39 -6.47
C GLY A 106 0.16 -10.11 -6.26
N ARG A 107 -0.88 -9.93 -7.07
CA ARG A 107 -1.71 -8.72 -7.04
C ARG A 107 -2.60 -8.71 -5.79
N GLY A 108 -2.39 -7.74 -4.90
CA GLY A 108 -3.23 -7.46 -3.74
C GLY A 108 -3.92 -6.12 -3.86
N CYS A 109 -5.20 -6.05 -3.51
CA CYS A 109 -6.02 -4.84 -3.55
C CYS A 109 -6.62 -4.55 -2.18
N PHE A 110 -6.69 -3.27 -1.84
CA PHE A 110 -7.23 -2.76 -0.59
C PHE A 110 -8.34 -1.77 -0.90
N SER A 111 -9.51 -1.98 -0.30
CA SER A 111 -10.70 -1.15 -0.51
C SER A 111 -10.88 -0.14 0.62
N PHE A 112 -11.29 1.06 0.26
CA PHE A 112 -11.56 2.17 1.15
C PHE A 112 -12.94 2.73 0.83
N THR A 113 -13.64 3.20 1.86
CA THR A 113 -14.94 3.86 1.75
C THR A 113 -14.93 5.06 2.66
N HIS A 114 -15.18 6.24 2.10
CA HIS A 114 -15.50 7.45 2.85
C HIS A 114 -16.98 7.39 3.22
N SER A 115 -17.32 7.53 4.50
CA SER A 115 -18.71 7.65 4.90
C SER A 115 -19.17 9.09 4.69
N ASP A 116 -20.22 9.28 3.89
CA ASP A 116 -21.00 10.51 3.96
C ASP A 116 -21.51 10.63 5.40
N LEU A 117 -21.21 11.72 6.09
CA LEU A 117 -21.82 12.04 7.37
C LEU A 117 -23.30 12.41 7.13
N GLU A 118 -24.14 11.45 6.77
CA GLU A 118 -25.57 11.54 7.06
C GLU A 118 -25.74 11.31 8.58
N ASN A 119 -25.57 12.41 9.31
CA ASN A 119 -25.95 12.51 10.70
C ASN A 119 -27.50 12.49 10.76
N ASP A 120 -28.07 11.36 11.18
CA ASP A 120 -29.48 11.23 11.62
C ASP A 120 -29.76 12.13 12.83
#